data_AF-A0A315XIP4-F1
#
_entry.id   AF-A0A315XIP4-F1
#
_cell.length_a   1.000
_cell.length_b   1.000
_cell.length_c   1.000
_cell.angle_alpha   90.00
_cell.angle_beta   90.00
_cell.angle_gamma   90.00
#
_symmetry.space_group_name_H-M   'P 1'
#
loop_
_entity.id
_entity.type
_entity.pdbx_description
1 polymer ?
#
loop_
_entity_poly.entity_id
_entity_poly.type
_entity_poly.pdbx_seq_one_letter_code
_entity_poly.pdbx_strand_id
1 'polypeptide(L)'
;MTAHPSGRKLGIHLIPPPDLKKCEGLKVLGISGSSRQRAGMSKSEKILLNALELAKSYRAVTNFLRLQDLKIYDCEGNYSQNPGFCTYPCQSSLKYEDDQMQTVYDAVLDTDILIIATPIRWNNHSALIQKFVERMNCIENSDVWFKKRLVDKKVAGLIIIGHVDGVQHVAGNLMNFLNWLGFHMPQDMITSWVGPNDEDTTKDWEEILNNPYTQEDLVNMVHSLLRLAYDIKNSDRELIS
;
A
#
# COMPACT_ATOMS: atom_id res chain seq x y z
N MET A 1 -4.46 25.26 -20.96
CA MET A 1 -4.22 24.28 -19.88
C MET A 1 -5.31 23.23 -19.97
N THR A 2 -5.05 22.10 -20.60
CA THR A 2 -5.95 20.95 -20.57
C THR A 2 -5.88 20.34 -19.17
N ALA A 3 -7.04 20.14 -18.52
CA ALA A 3 -7.09 19.49 -17.23
C ALA A 3 -6.52 18.07 -17.37
N HIS A 4 -5.46 17.76 -16.62
CA HIS A 4 -4.90 16.42 -16.58
C HIS A 4 -5.91 15.52 -15.85
N PRO A 5 -6.32 14.35 -16.41
CA PRO A 5 -7.32 13.48 -15.79
C PRO A 5 -6.94 12.93 -14.41
N SER A 6 -5.67 13.06 -14.01
CA SER A 6 -5.16 12.70 -12.68
C SER A 6 -5.00 13.87 -11.69
N GLY A 7 -5.31 15.11 -12.09
CA GLY A 7 -5.18 16.28 -11.21
C GLY A 7 -6.37 16.44 -10.26
N ARG A 8 -6.11 16.68 -8.98
CA ARG A 8 -7.17 17.05 -8.02
C ARG A 8 -7.82 18.38 -8.45
N LYS A 9 -9.15 18.50 -8.28
CA LYS A 9 -9.89 19.75 -8.53
C LYS A 9 -9.38 20.96 -7.73
N LEU A 10 -8.57 20.72 -6.69
CA LEU A 10 -8.04 21.73 -5.78
C LEU A 10 -6.71 22.36 -6.23
N GLY A 11 -6.12 21.91 -7.35
CA GLY A 11 -4.81 22.37 -7.80
C GLY A 11 -3.65 21.78 -6.97
N ILE A 12 -2.44 22.28 -7.21
CA ILE A 12 -1.22 21.83 -6.52
C ILE A 12 -1.13 22.43 -5.13
N HIS A 13 -1.01 21.58 -4.11
CA HIS A 13 -0.80 21.96 -2.72
C HIS A 13 0.22 21.01 -2.06
N LEU A 14 1.11 21.55 -1.22
CA LEU A 14 2.08 20.70 -0.53
C LEU A 14 1.72 20.56 0.94
N ILE A 15 1.63 19.30 1.39
CA ILE A 15 1.54 19.00 2.81
C ILE A 15 2.89 19.31 3.46
N PRO A 16 2.92 20.09 4.57
CA PRO A 16 4.17 20.46 5.20
C PRO A 16 5.00 19.23 5.59
N PRO A 17 6.33 19.28 5.42
CA PRO A 17 7.20 18.17 5.77
C PRO A 17 7.02 17.79 7.25
N PRO A 18 7.07 16.49 7.58
CA PRO A 18 6.99 16.05 8.96
C PRO A 18 8.26 16.41 9.74
N ASP A 19 8.16 16.44 11.06
CA ASP A 19 9.33 16.62 11.93
C ASP A 19 10.23 15.37 11.88
N LEU A 20 11.52 15.57 11.65
CA LEU A 20 12.51 14.50 11.52
C LEU A 20 12.60 13.61 12.76
N LYS A 21 12.54 14.20 13.96
CA LYS A 21 12.62 13.43 15.22
C LYS A 21 11.36 12.60 15.43
N LYS A 22 10.20 13.12 15.01
CA LYS A 22 8.93 12.38 15.07
C LYS A 22 8.91 11.17 14.14
N CYS A 23 9.62 11.24 13.01
CA CYS A 23 9.66 10.15 12.03
C CYS A 23 10.72 9.09 12.33
N GLU A 24 11.67 9.40 13.21
CA GLU A 24 12.83 8.55 13.47
C GLU A 24 12.40 7.18 14.00
N GLY A 25 12.81 6.12 13.28
CA GLY A 25 12.50 4.74 13.63
C GLY A 25 11.09 4.27 13.28
N LEU A 26 10.23 5.10 12.67
CA LEU A 26 8.96 4.62 12.10
C LEU A 26 9.26 3.57 11.03
N LYS A 27 8.56 2.44 11.09
CA LYS A 27 8.73 1.34 10.13
C LYS A 27 7.79 1.53 8.94
N VAL A 28 8.34 1.52 7.74
CA VAL A 28 7.59 1.67 6.49
C VAL A 28 7.83 0.45 5.61
N LEU A 29 6.76 -0.28 5.29
CA LEU A 29 6.79 -1.41 4.38
C LEU A 29 6.22 -0.99 3.03
N GLY A 30 6.99 -1.18 1.97
CA GLY A 30 6.51 -1.11 0.60
C GLY A 30 6.24 -2.51 0.03
N ILE A 31 5.05 -2.73 -0.53
CA ILE A 31 4.70 -3.96 -1.26
C ILE A 31 4.46 -3.64 -2.73
N SER A 32 5.25 -4.27 -3.61
CA SER A 32 5.04 -4.23 -5.06
C SER A 32 4.13 -5.38 -5.50
N GLY A 33 3.01 -5.01 -6.12
CA GLY A 33 2.08 -5.90 -6.81
C GLY A 33 2.40 -6.10 -8.29
N SER A 34 3.55 -5.66 -8.78
CA SER A 34 3.87 -5.81 -10.20
C SER A 34 4.27 -7.24 -10.54
N SER A 35 3.70 -7.78 -11.62
CA SER A 35 4.09 -9.08 -12.17
C SER A 35 5.29 -9.03 -13.13
N ARG A 36 6.05 -7.92 -13.14
CA ARG A 36 7.25 -7.79 -13.98
C ARG A 36 8.36 -8.69 -13.45
N GLN A 37 9.14 -9.27 -14.37
CA GLN A 37 10.12 -10.31 -14.08
C GLN A 37 11.29 -9.83 -13.20
N ARG A 38 11.63 -8.54 -13.24
CA ARG A 38 12.76 -7.98 -12.49
C ARG A 38 12.36 -6.70 -11.78
N ALA A 39 13.00 -6.46 -10.64
CA ALA A 39 12.89 -5.22 -9.90
C ALA A 39 13.26 -4.02 -10.78
N GLY A 40 12.55 -2.91 -10.62
CA GLY A 40 12.75 -1.67 -11.37
C GLY A 40 12.14 -1.65 -12.78
N MET A 41 11.59 -2.77 -13.27
CA MET A 41 10.89 -2.76 -14.57
C MET A 41 9.50 -2.10 -14.49
N SER A 42 8.84 -2.14 -13.32
CA SER A 42 7.50 -1.59 -13.15
C SER A 42 7.53 -0.12 -12.81
N LYS A 43 6.71 0.68 -13.49
CA LYS A 43 6.54 2.12 -13.19
C LYS A 43 5.99 2.32 -11.77
N SER A 44 4.98 1.55 -11.36
CA SER A 44 4.43 1.58 -9.98
C SER A 44 5.48 1.21 -8.91
N GLU A 45 6.35 0.25 -9.21
CA GLU A 45 7.41 -0.17 -8.27
C GLU A 45 8.52 0.88 -8.18
N LYS A 46 8.89 1.51 -9.30
CA LYS A 46 9.84 2.62 -9.29
C LYS A 46 9.35 3.78 -8.43
N ILE A 47 8.07 4.14 -8.53
CA ILE A 47 7.48 5.17 -7.67
C ILE A 47 7.44 4.72 -6.20
N LEU A 48 7.18 3.43 -5.93
CA LEU A 48 7.29 2.89 -4.57
C LEU A 48 8.70 3.01 -3.99
N LEU A 49 9.74 2.69 -4.77
CA LEU A 49 11.12 2.85 -4.34
C LEU A 49 11.45 4.32 -4.05
N ASN A 50 10.95 5.26 -4.86
CA ASN A 50 11.08 6.69 -4.59
C ASN A 50 10.37 7.09 -3.27
N ALA A 51 9.17 6.57 -3.01
CA ALA A 51 8.43 6.82 -1.78
C ALA A 51 9.19 6.32 -0.53
N LEU A 52 9.79 5.13 -0.62
CA LEU A 52 10.61 4.56 0.45
C LEU A 52 11.89 5.36 0.67
N GLU A 53 12.56 5.82 -0.39
CA GLU A 53 13.75 6.67 -0.24
C GLU A 53 13.39 8.04 0.38
N LEU A 54 12.25 8.63 -0.02
CA LEU A 54 11.76 9.85 0.60
C LEU A 54 11.45 9.63 2.09
N ALA A 55 10.78 8.54 2.46
CA ALA A 55 10.53 8.21 3.87
C ALA A 55 11.84 8.01 4.65
N LYS A 56 12.84 7.35 4.05
CA LYS A 56 14.17 7.17 4.64
C LYS A 56 14.91 8.50 4.86
N SER A 57 14.71 9.49 3.99
CA SER A 57 15.25 10.85 4.20
C SER A 57 14.70 11.51 5.48
N TYR A 58 13.53 11.06 5.96
CA TYR A 58 12.95 11.41 7.24
C TYR A 58 13.33 10.47 8.40
N ARG A 59 14.38 9.65 8.24
CA ARG A 59 14.88 8.68 9.24
C ARG A 59 13.90 7.55 9.58
N ALA A 60 12.90 7.32 8.74
CA ALA A 60 12.10 6.11 8.83
C ALA A 60 12.95 4.89 8.42
N VAL A 61 12.66 3.74 9.02
CA VAL A 61 13.24 2.44 8.64
C VAL A 61 12.36 1.84 7.56
N THR A 62 12.91 1.63 6.37
CA THR A 62 12.14 1.13 5.23
C THR A 62 12.45 -0.32 4.91
N ASN A 63 11.41 -1.08 4.58
CA ASN A 63 11.48 -2.44 4.08
C ASN A 63 10.69 -2.54 2.76
N PHE A 64 11.06 -3.48 1.90
CA PHE A 64 10.49 -3.64 0.57
C PHE A 64 10.27 -5.11 0.23
N LEU A 65 9.06 -5.46 -0.20
CA LEU A 65 8.71 -6.79 -0.66
C LEU A 65 8.11 -6.74 -2.07
N ARG A 66 8.53 -7.68 -2.92
CA ARG A 66 7.95 -7.92 -4.25
C ARG A 66 7.16 -9.21 -4.20
N LEU A 67 5.83 -9.13 -4.34
CA LEU A 67 5.00 -10.34 -4.29
C LEU A 67 5.35 -11.33 -5.42
N GLN A 68 5.80 -10.83 -6.57
CA GLN A 68 6.22 -11.63 -7.71
C GLN A 68 7.45 -12.52 -7.42
N ASP A 69 8.25 -12.18 -6.42
CA ASP A 69 9.45 -12.92 -6.04
C ASP A 69 9.18 -13.97 -4.95
N LEU A 70 7.94 -14.02 -4.45
CA LEU A 70 7.52 -14.92 -3.39
C LEU A 70 6.61 -16.02 -3.96
N LYS A 71 6.81 -17.25 -3.48
CA LYS A 71 5.85 -18.33 -3.69
C LYS A 71 4.68 -18.15 -2.74
N ILE A 72 3.55 -17.66 -3.25
CA ILE A 72 2.32 -17.46 -2.48
C ILE A 72 1.21 -18.30 -3.09
N TYR A 73 0.69 -19.23 -2.30
CA TYR A 73 -0.47 -20.05 -2.65
C TYR A 73 -1.77 -19.24 -2.55
N ASP A 74 -2.77 -19.62 -3.34
CA ASP A 74 -4.08 -18.97 -3.32
C ASP A 74 -4.79 -19.20 -1.98
N CYS A 75 -5.80 -18.39 -1.69
CA CYS A 75 -6.65 -18.60 -0.52
C CYS A 75 -7.59 -19.78 -0.80
N GLU A 76 -7.69 -20.73 0.14
CA GLU A 76 -8.57 -21.91 -0.01
C GLU A 76 -10.01 -21.64 0.45
N GLY A 77 -10.33 -20.41 0.88
CA GLY A 77 -11.70 -20.00 1.20
C GLY A 77 -12.27 -20.59 2.50
N ASN A 78 -11.41 -20.99 3.45
CA ASN A 78 -11.83 -21.68 4.68
C ASN A 78 -12.90 -20.93 5.50
N TYR A 79 -12.89 -19.59 5.47
CA TYR A 79 -13.90 -18.76 6.13
C TYR A 79 -15.32 -19.07 5.62
N SER A 80 -15.48 -19.25 4.31
CA SER A 80 -16.77 -19.53 3.67
C SER A 80 -17.36 -20.88 4.07
N GLN A 81 -16.54 -21.79 4.59
CA GLN A 81 -17.00 -23.05 5.17
C GLN A 81 -17.34 -22.88 6.66
N ASN A 82 -16.43 -22.27 7.43
CA ASN A 82 -16.62 -21.97 8.84
C ASN A 82 -15.64 -20.86 9.26
N PRO A 83 -16.08 -19.77 9.91
CA PRO A 83 -15.19 -18.73 10.42
C PRO A 83 -14.07 -19.26 11.33
N GLY A 84 -14.33 -20.33 12.09
CA GLY A 84 -13.33 -21.01 12.93
C GLY A 84 -12.19 -21.70 12.16
N PHE A 85 -12.33 -21.90 10.84
CA PHE A 85 -11.29 -22.49 10.00
C PHE A 85 -10.40 -21.43 9.31
N CYS A 86 -10.74 -20.14 9.39
CA CYS A 86 -9.89 -19.07 8.87
C CYS A 86 -9.05 -18.46 10.00
N THR A 87 -8.06 -19.21 10.48
CA THR A 87 -7.22 -18.81 11.62
C THR A 87 -6.01 -17.98 11.20
N TYR A 88 -5.47 -17.19 12.14
CA TYR A 88 -4.08 -16.74 12.09
C TYR A 88 -3.26 -17.44 13.20
N PRO A 89 -2.11 -18.09 12.91
CA PRO A 89 -1.47 -18.25 11.60
C PRO A 89 -2.37 -18.91 10.54
N CYS A 90 -2.18 -18.51 9.28
CA CYS A 90 -3.02 -18.91 8.15
C CYS A 90 -2.92 -20.42 7.91
N GLN A 91 -4.06 -21.13 7.87
CA GLN A 91 -4.06 -22.58 7.63
C GLN A 91 -3.40 -22.99 6.32
N SER A 92 -3.55 -22.20 5.25
CA SER A 92 -2.89 -22.48 3.98
C SER A 92 -1.36 -22.37 4.10
N SER A 93 -0.84 -21.42 4.89
CA SER A 93 0.61 -21.33 5.17
C SER A 93 1.10 -22.42 6.12
N LEU A 94 0.24 -22.97 6.98
CA LEU A 94 0.57 -24.15 7.79
C LEU A 94 0.56 -25.45 6.96
N LYS A 95 -0.24 -25.49 5.89
CA LYS A 95 -0.40 -26.65 5.00
C LYS A 95 0.73 -26.79 3.98
N TYR A 96 1.18 -25.67 3.41
CA TYR A 96 2.21 -25.65 2.37
C TYR A 96 3.53 -25.14 2.94
N GLU A 97 4.49 -26.04 3.18
CA GLU A 97 5.77 -25.71 3.82
C GLU A 97 6.60 -24.65 3.08
N ASP A 98 6.43 -24.53 1.76
CA ASP A 98 7.12 -23.54 0.93
C ASP A 98 6.26 -22.32 0.55
N ASP A 99 5.11 -22.14 1.21
CA ASP A 99 4.32 -20.91 1.12
C ASP A 99 5.02 -19.78 1.88
N GLN A 100 5.44 -18.75 1.16
CA GLN A 100 6.18 -17.62 1.70
C GLN A 100 5.27 -16.49 2.18
N MET A 101 3.94 -16.67 2.17
CA MET A 101 2.99 -15.66 2.65
C MET A 101 3.23 -15.27 4.11
N GLN A 102 3.77 -16.16 4.96
CA GLN A 102 4.13 -15.80 6.34
C GLN A 102 5.13 -14.64 6.41
N THR A 103 6.08 -14.57 5.47
CA THR A 103 7.02 -13.43 5.36
C THR A 103 6.27 -12.10 5.15
N VAL A 104 5.19 -12.14 4.37
CA VAL A 104 4.35 -10.96 4.12
C VAL A 104 3.53 -10.60 5.36
N TYR A 105 2.93 -11.59 6.04
CA TYR A 105 2.19 -11.34 7.28
C TYR A 105 3.09 -10.71 8.34
N ASP A 106 4.28 -11.27 8.58
CA ASP A 106 5.21 -10.77 9.58
C ASP A 106 5.63 -9.34 9.28
N ALA A 107 5.93 -9.02 8.02
CA ALA A 107 6.28 -7.66 7.61
C ALA A 107 5.11 -6.67 7.79
N VAL A 108 3.88 -7.08 7.46
CA VAL A 108 2.67 -6.23 7.62
C VAL A 108 2.35 -6.00 9.10
N LEU A 109 2.53 -7.02 9.96
CA LEU A 109 2.26 -6.88 11.38
C LEU A 109 3.36 -6.09 12.12
N ASP A 110 4.61 -6.13 11.64
CA ASP A 110 5.73 -5.39 12.24
C ASP A 110 5.80 -3.91 11.81
N THR A 111 5.19 -3.52 10.69
CA THR A 111 5.29 -2.14 10.16
C THR A 111 4.37 -1.14 10.86
N ASP A 112 4.71 0.15 10.87
CA ASP A 112 3.81 1.23 11.27
C ASP A 112 3.00 1.76 10.06
N ILE A 113 3.64 1.74 8.88
CA ILE A 113 3.09 2.24 7.62
C ILE A 113 3.17 1.16 6.56
N LEU A 114 2.08 0.93 5.83
CA LEU A 114 2.02 0.04 4.67
C LEU A 114 1.76 0.86 3.40
N ILE A 115 2.65 0.75 2.40
CA ILE A 115 2.44 1.33 1.07
C ILE A 115 2.28 0.19 0.06
N ILE A 116 1.11 0.10 -0.57
CA ILE A 116 0.84 -0.88 -1.64
C ILE A 116 0.97 -0.20 -3.00
N ALA A 117 1.85 -0.72 -3.85
CA ALA A 117 2.00 -0.25 -5.21
C ALA A 117 1.47 -1.27 -6.23
N THR A 118 0.55 -0.85 -7.09
CA THR A 118 -0.06 -1.72 -8.10
C THR A 118 -0.12 -1.05 -9.47
N PRO A 119 0.14 -1.80 -10.56
CA PRO A 119 -0.35 -1.39 -11.86
C PRO A 119 -1.89 -1.51 -11.91
N ILE A 120 -2.54 -0.74 -12.79
CA ILE A 120 -3.93 -0.96 -13.18
C ILE A 120 -3.97 -2.05 -14.27
N ARG A 121 -4.84 -3.04 -14.10
CA ARG A 121 -5.10 -4.11 -15.07
C ARG A 121 -6.60 -4.29 -15.21
N TRP A 122 -7.15 -4.02 -16.39
CA TRP A 122 -8.59 -4.15 -16.66
C TRP A 122 -9.46 -3.45 -15.60
N ASN A 123 -9.12 -2.19 -15.31
CA ASN A 123 -9.80 -1.37 -14.30
C ASN A 123 -9.78 -1.96 -12.87
N ASN A 124 -8.83 -2.84 -12.58
CA ASN A 124 -8.62 -3.44 -11.27
C ASN A 124 -7.14 -3.36 -10.86
N HIS A 125 -6.85 -3.61 -9.59
CA HIS A 125 -5.48 -3.84 -9.15
C HIS A 125 -4.93 -5.15 -9.73
N SER A 126 -3.63 -5.37 -9.60
CA SER A 126 -2.98 -6.58 -10.12
C SER A 126 -3.48 -7.85 -9.44
N ALA A 127 -3.44 -8.99 -10.14
CA ALA A 127 -3.75 -10.29 -9.57
C ALA A 127 -2.88 -10.64 -8.35
N LEU A 128 -1.66 -10.12 -8.26
CA LEU A 128 -0.80 -10.31 -7.09
C LEU A 128 -1.33 -9.55 -5.86
N ILE A 129 -1.81 -8.31 -6.04
CA ILE A 129 -2.49 -7.60 -4.95
C ILE A 129 -3.81 -8.28 -4.59
N GLN A 130 -4.55 -8.81 -5.57
CA GLN A 130 -5.80 -9.54 -5.27
C GLN A 130 -5.51 -10.79 -4.43
N LYS A 131 -4.46 -11.54 -4.76
CA LYS A 131 -4.00 -12.67 -3.94
C LYS A 131 -3.62 -12.22 -2.53
N PHE A 132 -2.88 -11.11 -2.40
CA PHE A 132 -2.57 -10.53 -1.09
C PHE A 132 -3.85 -10.21 -0.30
N VAL A 133 -4.82 -9.54 -0.91
CA VAL A 133 -6.13 -9.19 -0.32
C VAL A 133 -6.83 -10.45 0.20
N GLU A 134 -6.97 -11.47 -0.63
CA GLU A 134 -7.63 -12.73 -0.27
C GLU A 134 -6.91 -13.47 0.86
N ARG A 135 -5.58 -13.46 0.85
CA ARG A 135 -4.75 -14.09 1.88
C ARG A 135 -4.77 -13.34 3.20
N MET A 136 -5.11 -12.05 3.23
CA MET A 136 -5.27 -11.28 4.45
C MET A 136 -6.60 -11.53 5.17
N ASN A 137 -7.53 -12.31 4.60
CA ASN A 137 -8.81 -12.61 5.25
C ASN A 137 -8.66 -13.26 6.64
N CYS A 138 -7.58 -14.03 6.87
CA CYS A 138 -7.29 -14.59 8.19
C CYS A 138 -6.93 -13.54 9.25
N ILE A 139 -6.34 -12.42 8.83
CA ILE A 139 -6.00 -11.29 9.71
C ILE A 139 -7.26 -10.53 10.10
N GLU A 140 -8.15 -10.27 9.14
CA GLU A 140 -9.47 -9.66 9.40
C GLU A 140 -10.31 -10.53 10.34
N ASN A 141 -10.41 -11.82 10.03
CA ASN A 141 -11.23 -12.75 10.81
C ASN A 141 -10.68 -12.98 12.23
N SER A 142 -9.37 -12.77 12.45
CA SER A 142 -8.78 -12.76 13.79
C SER A 142 -9.44 -11.69 14.69
N ASP A 143 -9.78 -10.52 14.15
CA ASP A 143 -10.49 -9.48 14.90
C ASP A 143 -11.97 -9.85 15.07
N VAL A 144 -12.67 -10.13 13.97
CA VAL A 144 -14.13 -10.30 13.99
C VAL A 144 -14.58 -11.55 14.74
N TRP A 145 -13.96 -12.70 14.48
CA TRP A 145 -14.37 -13.99 15.05
C TRP A 145 -13.59 -14.33 16.31
N PHE A 146 -12.26 -14.23 16.28
CA PHE A 146 -11.40 -14.61 17.40
C PHE A 146 -11.17 -13.50 18.43
N LYS A 147 -11.74 -12.30 18.21
CA LYS A 147 -11.65 -11.14 19.12
C LYS A 147 -10.21 -10.73 19.44
N LYS A 148 -9.31 -10.95 18.48
CA LYS A 148 -7.88 -10.63 18.57
C LYS A 148 -7.50 -9.74 17.40
N ARG A 149 -7.52 -8.43 17.64
CA ARG A 149 -7.06 -7.43 16.69
C ARG A 149 -5.56 -7.54 16.48
N LEU A 150 -5.14 -7.74 15.22
CA LEU A 150 -3.73 -7.87 14.83
C LEU A 150 -3.19 -6.61 14.16
N VAL A 151 -4.03 -5.89 13.43
CA VAL A 151 -3.73 -4.59 12.82
C VAL A 151 -4.33 -3.52 13.73
N ASP A 152 -3.45 -2.77 14.39
CA ASP A 152 -3.83 -1.66 15.25
C ASP A 152 -2.83 -0.52 15.09
N LYS A 153 -3.33 0.72 15.03
CA LYS A 153 -2.52 1.94 14.90
C LYS A 153 -1.52 1.91 13.74
N LYS A 154 -1.94 1.35 12.61
CA LYS A 154 -1.17 1.33 11.36
C LYS A 154 -1.80 2.23 10.31
N VAL A 155 -0.98 2.84 9.46
CA VAL A 155 -1.44 3.74 8.39
C VAL A 155 -1.19 3.10 7.03
N ALA A 156 -2.08 3.30 6.06
CA ALA A 156 -1.90 2.80 4.70
C ALA A 156 -1.84 3.90 3.64
N GLY A 157 -1.04 3.64 2.60
CA GLY A 157 -0.93 4.45 1.38
C GLY A 157 -0.94 3.58 0.12
N LEU A 158 -1.28 4.19 -1.01
CA LEU A 158 -1.47 3.52 -2.28
C LEU A 158 -0.69 4.21 -3.40
N ILE A 159 -0.03 3.42 -4.24
CA ILE A 159 0.59 3.89 -5.49
C ILE A 159 -0.09 3.16 -6.64
N ILE A 160 -0.81 3.90 -7.49
CA ILE A 160 -1.66 3.33 -8.54
C ILE A 160 -1.26 3.93 -9.89
N ILE A 161 -0.66 3.12 -10.75
CA ILE A 161 -0.16 3.56 -12.06
C ILE A 161 -0.85 2.76 -13.17
N GLY A 162 -1.45 3.45 -14.14
CA GLY A 162 -2.01 2.86 -15.37
C GLY A 162 -1.72 3.74 -16.58
N HIS A 163 -2.17 3.34 -17.76
CA HIS A 163 -1.97 4.14 -18.98
C HIS A 163 -3.19 4.99 -19.34
N VAL A 164 -4.42 4.47 -19.21
CA VAL A 164 -5.61 5.22 -19.66
C VAL A 164 -6.50 5.66 -18.50
N ASP A 165 -6.97 4.73 -17.68
CA ASP A 165 -7.95 5.01 -16.62
C ASP A 165 -7.90 3.94 -15.51
N GLY A 166 -8.60 4.20 -14.40
CA GLY A 166 -9.00 3.23 -13.38
C GLY A 166 -8.55 3.55 -11.96
N VAL A 167 -7.84 4.67 -11.76
CA VAL A 167 -7.24 5.03 -10.46
C VAL A 167 -8.29 5.05 -9.34
N GLN A 168 -9.42 5.72 -9.55
CA GLN A 168 -10.45 5.89 -8.52
C GLN A 168 -11.15 4.58 -8.15
N HIS A 169 -11.39 3.70 -9.13
CA HIS A 169 -11.97 2.38 -8.88
C HIS A 169 -11.00 1.50 -8.09
N VAL A 170 -9.73 1.44 -8.51
CA VAL A 170 -8.71 0.68 -7.78
C VAL A 170 -8.53 1.22 -6.36
N ALA A 171 -8.46 2.54 -6.20
CA ALA A 171 -8.34 3.19 -4.91
C ALA A 171 -9.52 2.83 -3.99
N GLY A 172 -10.76 2.99 -4.46
CA GLY A 172 -11.96 2.68 -3.68
C GLY A 172 -11.97 1.24 -3.17
N ASN A 173 -11.61 0.27 -4.03
CA ASN A 173 -11.55 -1.14 -3.65
C ASN A 173 -10.51 -1.40 -2.56
N LEU A 174 -9.28 -0.90 -2.75
CA LEU A 174 -8.18 -1.14 -1.79
C LEU A 174 -8.36 -0.35 -0.49
N MET A 175 -8.88 0.87 -0.55
CA MET A 175 -9.20 1.67 0.64
C MET A 175 -10.27 0.99 1.49
N ASN A 176 -11.33 0.47 0.86
CA ASN A 176 -12.35 -0.30 1.58
C ASN A 176 -11.72 -1.51 2.28
N PHE A 177 -10.95 -2.32 1.56
CA PHE A 177 -10.27 -3.48 2.13
C PHE A 177 -9.33 -3.13 3.30
N LEU A 178 -8.47 -2.12 3.13
CA LEU A 178 -7.52 -1.70 4.16
C LEU A 178 -8.24 -1.14 5.41
N ASN A 179 -9.35 -0.43 5.22
CA ASN A 179 -10.18 0.05 6.33
C ASN A 179 -10.83 -1.12 7.09
N TRP A 180 -11.35 -2.14 6.40
CA TRP A 180 -11.88 -3.35 7.03
C TRP A 180 -10.82 -4.12 7.83
N LEU A 181 -9.56 -4.12 7.37
CA LEU A 181 -8.45 -4.69 8.13
C LEU A 181 -8.06 -3.87 9.37
N GLY A 182 -8.45 -2.60 9.47
CA GLY A 182 -8.11 -1.73 10.61
C GLY A 182 -6.99 -0.71 10.36
N PHE A 183 -6.59 -0.47 9.11
CA PHE A 183 -5.66 0.62 8.79
C PHE A 183 -6.34 1.99 8.82
N HIS A 184 -5.59 3.00 9.26
CA HIS A 184 -5.99 4.40 9.20
C HIS A 184 -5.57 5.02 7.86
N MET A 185 -6.39 5.94 7.36
CA MET A 185 -6.13 6.69 6.12
C MET A 185 -5.72 8.13 6.46
N PRO A 186 -4.59 8.63 5.94
CA PRO A 186 -4.21 10.01 6.15
C PRO A 186 -4.90 10.96 5.16
N GLN A 187 -4.63 12.26 5.29
CA GLN A 187 -5.20 13.30 4.42
C GLN A 187 -4.95 13.02 2.93
N ASP A 188 -3.69 12.79 2.56
CA ASP A 188 -3.31 12.38 1.21
C ASP A 188 -2.70 10.99 1.26
N MET A 189 -3.35 10.01 0.64
CA MET A 189 -2.93 8.61 0.74
C MET A 189 -2.60 7.95 -0.60
N ILE A 190 -2.84 8.62 -1.73
CA ILE A 190 -2.67 8.04 -3.07
C ILE A 190 -1.65 8.85 -3.85
N THR A 191 -0.67 8.15 -4.42
CA THR A 191 0.13 8.60 -5.57
C THR A 191 -0.34 7.93 -6.83
N SER A 192 -0.66 8.70 -7.85
CA SER A 192 -1.23 8.14 -9.07
C SER A 192 -0.72 8.77 -10.36
N TRP A 193 -0.85 8.00 -11.43
CA TRP A 193 -0.66 8.50 -12.78
C TRP A 193 -1.47 7.65 -13.78
N VAL A 194 -2.06 8.34 -14.74
CA VAL A 194 -2.55 7.79 -16.00
C VAL A 194 -2.05 8.69 -17.13
N GLY A 195 -1.77 8.09 -18.26
CA GLY A 195 -1.32 8.74 -19.48
C GLY A 195 -2.46 9.12 -20.42
N PRO A 196 -2.11 9.49 -21.67
CA PRO A 196 -3.08 9.74 -22.72
C PRO A 196 -3.77 8.46 -23.19
N ASN A 197 -4.96 8.61 -23.78
CA ASN A 197 -5.67 7.51 -24.43
C ASN A 197 -5.16 7.29 -25.87
N ASP A 198 -3.86 6.97 -26.02
CA ASP A 198 -3.21 6.71 -27.31
C ASP A 198 -2.54 5.33 -27.42
N GLU A 199 -2.53 4.56 -26.34
CA GLU A 199 -1.92 3.22 -26.21
C GLU A 199 -0.39 3.19 -26.36
N ASP A 200 0.29 4.36 -26.46
CA ASP A 200 1.75 4.46 -26.55
C ASP A 200 2.39 4.56 -25.16
N THR A 201 2.61 3.40 -24.55
CA THR A 201 3.22 3.32 -23.21
C THR A 201 4.74 3.57 -23.14
N THR A 202 5.39 3.88 -24.28
CA THR A 202 6.87 4.02 -24.36
C THR A 202 7.38 5.28 -23.68
N LYS A 203 6.54 6.32 -23.60
CA LYS A 203 6.85 7.64 -23.02
C LYS A 203 6.41 7.79 -21.56
N ASP A 204 5.51 6.93 -21.09
CA ASP A 204 4.91 7.01 -19.75
C ASP A 204 5.93 7.29 -18.63
N TRP A 205 7.13 6.69 -18.67
CA TRP A 205 8.09 6.89 -17.57
C TRP A 205 8.63 8.32 -17.53
N GLU A 206 8.95 8.89 -18.69
CA GLU A 206 9.37 10.29 -18.79
C GLU A 206 8.22 11.22 -18.41
N GLU A 207 7.00 10.91 -18.84
CA GLU A 207 5.81 11.69 -18.49
C GLU A 207 5.49 11.65 -17.00
N ILE A 208 5.61 10.48 -16.35
CA ILE A 208 5.45 10.32 -14.89
C ILE A 208 6.44 11.21 -14.14
N LEU A 209 7.71 11.21 -14.55
CA LEU A 209 8.76 12.01 -13.90
C LEU A 209 8.50 13.52 -14.03
N ASN A 210 7.96 13.94 -15.17
CA ASN A 210 7.68 15.35 -15.46
C ASN A 210 6.27 15.80 -15.04
N ASN A 211 5.42 14.88 -14.57
CA ASN A 211 4.05 15.20 -14.17
C ASN A 211 4.02 15.84 -12.76
N PRO A 212 3.69 17.14 -12.64
CA PRO A 212 3.75 17.83 -11.36
C PRO A 212 2.74 17.29 -10.32
N TYR A 213 1.59 16.77 -10.76
CA TYR A 213 0.58 16.19 -9.86
C TYR A 213 1.04 14.85 -9.29
N THR A 214 1.69 14.01 -10.09
CA THR A 214 2.25 12.74 -9.60
C THR A 214 3.40 12.98 -8.62
N GLN A 215 4.24 13.99 -8.87
CA GLN A 215 5.31 14.36 -7.94
C GLN A 215 4.76 14.97 -6.63
N GLU A 216 3.74 15.82 -6.72
CA GLU A 216 3.02 16.34 -5.56
C GLU A 216 2.38 15.21 -4.75
N ASP A 217 1.62 14.33 -5.39
CA ASP A 217 0.96 13.22 -4.71
C ASP A 217 1.98 12.32 -3.99
N LEU A 218 3.17 12.10 -4.58
CA LEU A 218 4.24 11.31 -3.97
C LEU A 218 4.71 11.96 -2.66
N VAL A 219 5.02 13.25 -2.69
CA VAL A 219 5.49 13.99 -1.53
C VAL A 219 4.40 14.07 -0.46
N ASN A 220 3.19 14.45 -0.86
CA ASN A 220 2.07 14.59 0.05
C ASN A 220 1.67 13.28 0.70
N MET A 221 1.67 12.17 -0.06
CA MET A 221 1.40 10.84 0.48
C MET A 221 2.42 10.48 1.55
N VAL A 222 3.73 10.60 1.27
CA VAL A 222 4.76 10.25 2.25
C VAL A 222 4.68 11.13 3.49
N HIS A 223 4.49 12.44 3.34
CA HIS A 223 4.33 13.35 4.48
C HIS A 223 3.10 12.99 5.32
N SER A 224 1.96 12.78 4.67
CA SER A 224 0.70 12.38 5.29
C SER A 224 0.81 11.09 6.11
N LEU A 225 1.43 10.07 5.52
CA LEU A 225 1.65 8.77 6.16
C LEU A 225 2.51 8.91 7.42
N LEU A 226 3.65 9.58 7.33
CA LEU A 226 4.57 9.76 8.44
C LEU A 226 3.96 10.55 9.60
N ARG A 227 3.25 11.65 9.29
CA ARG A 227 2.56 12.47 10.29
C ARG A 227 1.51 11.66 11.04
N LEU A 228 0.59 11.03 10.31
CA LEU A 228 -0.48 10.27 10.94
C LEU A 228 0.04 9.08 11.74
N ALA A 229 1.04 8.35 11.21
CA ALA A 229 1.61 7.20 11.91
C ALA A 229 2.24 7.60 13.25
N TYR A 230 2.97 8.72 13.28
CA TYR A 230 3.47 9.25 14.54
C TYR A 230 2.33 9.62 15.50
N ASP A 231 1.32 10.35 15.02
CA ASP A 231 0.23 10.86 15.87
C ASP A 231 -0.57 9.69 16.51
N ILE A 232 -0.94 8.66 15.73
CA ILE A 232 -1.70 7.51 16.26
C ILE A 232 -0.87 6.59 17.14
N LYS A 233 0.44 6.50 16.92
CA LYS A 233 1.34 5.68 17.75
C LYS A 233 1.57 6.33 19.12
N ASN A 234 1.47 7.66 19.21
CA ASN A 234 1.66 8.42 20.45
C ASN A 234 0.35 8.83 21.15
N SER A 235 -0.82 8.57 20.55
CA SER A 235 -2.12 8.98 21.11
C SER A 235 -2.43 8.43 22.51
N ASP A 236 -1.86 7.28 22.91
CA ASP A 236 -2.06 6.74 24.27
C ASP A 236 -1.13 7.37 25.31
N ARG A 237 -0.02 7.99 24.90
CA ARG A 237 0.94 8.58 25.83
C ARG A 237 0.41 9.86 26.49
N GLU A 238 -0.44 10.59 25.79
CA GLU A 238 -1.02 11.86 26.27
C GLU A 238 -2.21 11.64 27.23
N LEU A 239 -2.79 10.43 27.30
CA LEU A 239 -3.89 10.11 28.22
C LEU A 239 -3.40 9.73 29.64
N ILE A 240 -2.09 9.56 29.82
CA ILE A 240 -1.46 9.09 31.08
C ILE A 240 -0.51 10.16 31.67
N SER A 241 -0.34 11.31 30.99
CA SER A 241 0.44 12.47 31.44
C SER A 241 -0.44 13.60 31.95
#